data_AF-A0AA88I942-F1
#
_entry.id   AF-A0AA88I942-F1
#
_cell.length_a   1.000
_cell.length_b   1.000
_cell.length_c   1.000
_cell.angle_alpha   90.00
_cell.angle_beta   90.00
_cell.angle_gamma   90.00
#
_symmetry.space_group_name_H-M   'P 1'
#
loop_
_entity.id
_entity.type
_entity.pdbx_description
1 polymer ?
#
loop_
_entity_poly.entity_id
_entity_poly.type
_entity_poly.pdbx_seq_one_letter_code
_entity_poly.pdbx_strand_id
1 'polypeptide(L)'
;MSWPVAGCLMVEPTESEDKAEMDRYCEALLRIRGKIREIEEGRMDPKVYPLKMAPHSTAAVMSSSWDRSYSRELAAFPAPFVRPETKFWPSVSRIDDVYGDKNLVCTCAPMDSYPSLDVGSHQDKSRATVV
;
A
#
# COMPACT_ATOMS: atom_id res chain seq x y z
N MET A 1 8.74 -11.10 5.17
CA MET A 1 9.51 -9.93 5.68
C MET A 1 9.97 -10.22 7.10
N SER A 2 10.99 -9.51 7.62
CA SER A 2 11.51 -9.68 9.00
C SER A 2 12.19 -11.02 9.31
N TRP A 3 12.83 -11.63 8.31
CA TRP A 3 13.67 -12.83 8.46
C TRP A 3 14.91 -12.68 7.55
N PRO A 4 16.10 -13.12 7.97
CA PRO A 4 16.42 -13.76 9.25
C PRO A 4 16.55 -12.79 10.44
N VAL A 5 16.59 -11.48 10.17
CA VAL A 5 16.69 -10.44 11.20
C VAL A 5 15.35 -9.70 11.31
N ALA A 6 14.82 -9.61 12.53
CA ALA A 6 13.58 -8.89 12.80
C ALA A 6 13.71 -7.41 12.40
N GLY A 7 12.71 -6.89 11.68
CA GLY A 7 12.70 -5.51 11.19
C GLY A 7 13.53 -5.25 9.94
N CYS A 8 14.21 -6.26 9.38
CA CYS A 8 14.98 -6.13 8.15
C CYS A 8 14.26 -6.73 6.93
N LEU A 9 14.75 -6.35 5.75
CA LEU A 9 14.39 -6.95 4.46
C LEU A 9 15.62 -7.71 3.92
N MET A 10 15.41 -8.96 3.51
CA MET A 10 16.36 -9.74 2.73
C MET A 10 15.86 -9.77 1.28
N VAL A 11 16.73 -9.44 0.33
CA VAL A 11 16.37 -9.28 -1.09
C VAL A 11 17.20 -10.24 -1.92
N GLU A 12 16.52 -11.02 -2.77
CA GLU A 12 17.12 -11.95 -3.72
C GLU A 12 16.59 -11.60 -5.12
N PRO A 13 17.43 -11.04 -6.03
CA PRO A 13 16.97 -10.65 -7.36
C PRO A 13 16.83 -11.85 -8.32
N THR A 14 17.49 -12.97 -8.05
CA THR A 14 17.71 -14.07 -9.01
C THR A 14 18.49 -13.64 -10.26
N GLU A 15 18.95 -14.62 -11.04
CA GLU A 15 19.67 -14.41 -12.30
C GLU A 15 18.79 -14.06 -13.49
N SER A 16 17.46 -14.23 -13.36
CA SER A 16 16.51 -14.02 -14.45
C SER A 16 16.16 -12.55 -14.67
N GLU A 17 16.48 -11.68 -13.71
CA GLU A 17 16.17 -10.26 -13.78
C GLU A 17 17.25 -9.48 -14.52
N ASP A 18 16.82 -8.64 -15.46
CA ASP A 18 17.73 -7.76 -16.18
C ASP A 18 18.17 -6.56 -15.33
N LYS A 19 19.24 -5.88 -15.77
CA LYS A 19 19.75 -4.70 -15.06
C LYS A 19 18.69 -3.60 -14.93
N ALA A 20 17.82 -3.44 -15.92
CA ALA A 20 16.85 -2.35 -15.94
C ALA A 20 15.76 -2.55 -14.87
N GLU A 21 15.34 -3.79 -14.62
CA GLU A 21 14.42 -4.11 -13.52
C GLU A 21 15.09 -3.93 -12.15
N MET A 22 16.34 -4.38 -12.00
CA MET A 22 17.12 -4.16 -10.78
C MET A 22 17.31 -2.67 -10.47
N ASP A 23 17.58 -1.85 -11.49
CA ASP A 23 17.72 -0.39 -11.35
C ASP A 23 16.39 0.25 -10.91
N ARG A 24 15.25 -0.18 -11.48
CA ARG A 24 13.90 0.31 -11.07
C ARG A 24 13.61 -0.02 -9.61
N TYR A 25 13.92 -1.24 -9.17
CA TYR A 25 13.76 -1.65 -7.79
C TYR A 25 14.64 -0.83 -6.84
N CYS A 26 15.92 -0.64 -7.17
CA CYS A 26 16.83 0.20 -6.39
C CYS A 26 16.36 1.66 -6.33
N GLU A 27 15.91 2.23 -7.45
CA GLU A 27 15.38 3.59 -7.48
C GLU A 27 14.12 3.71 -6.59
N ALA A 28 13.24 2.71 -6.60
CA ALA A 28 12.08 2.68 -5.70
C ALA A 28 12.50 2.72 -4.23
N LEU A 29 13.51 1.95 -3.83
CA LEU A 29 14.05 1.96 -2.46
C LEU A 29 14.70 3.31 -2.10
N LEU A 30 15.45 3.92 -3.02
CA LEU A 30 16.04 5.25 -2.81
C LEU A 30 14.96 6.32 -2.63
N ARG A 31 13.87 6.26 -3.42
CA ARG A 31 12.71 7.14 -3.27
C ARG A 31 12.02 6.95 -1.92
N ILE A 32 11.83 5.70 -1.49
CA ILE A 32 11.28 5.38 -0.16
C ILE A 32 12.19 5.96 0.94
N ARG A 33 13.51 5.82 0.83
CA ARG A 33 14.47 6.41 1.79
C ARG A 33 14.36 7.94 1.84
N GLY A 34 14.19 8.59 0.69
CA GLY A 34 13.93 10.03 0.60
C GLY A 34 12.66 10.44 1.36
N LYS A 35 11.59 9.65 1.26
CA LYS A 35 10.34 9.90 2.02
C LYS A 35 10.49 9.67 3.51
N ILE A 36 11.28 8.68 3.93
CA ILE A 36 11.66 8.51 5.33
C ILE A 36 12.40 9.77 5.82
N ARG A 37 13.33 10.30 5.02
CA ARG A 37 14.09 11.51 5.36
C ARG A 37 13.21 12.75 5.52
N GLU A 38 12.22 12.93 4.65
CA GLU A 38 11.24 14.02 4.79
C GLU A 38 10.46 13.96 6.11
N ILE A 39 10.20 12.77 6.64
CA ILE A 39 9.56 12.59 7.96
C ILE A 39 10.54 12.88 9.09
N GLU A 40 11.77 12.35 9.00
CA GLU A 40 12.86 12.61 9.95
C GLU A 40 13.13 14.12 10.11
N GLU A 41 13.02 14.87 9.01
CA GLU A 41 13.22 16.33 8.96
C GLU A 41 11.93 17.13 9.22
N GLY A 42 10.83 16.48 9.61
CA GLY A 42 9.57 17.14 10.00
C GLY A 42 8.80 17.80 8.87
N ARG A 43 9.07 17.47 7.61
CA ARG A 43 8.39 18.03 6.42
C ARG A 43 7.06 17.36 6.08
N MET A 44 6.75 16.24 6.72
CA MET A 44 5.48 15.53 6.55
C MET A 44 4.87 15.20 7.91
N ASP A 45 3.54 15.12 7.96
CA ASP A 45 2.82 14.65 9.14
C ASP A 45 3.20 13.18 9.44
N PRO A 46 3.77 12.86 10.62
CA PRO A 46 4.16 11.51 10.99
C PRO A 46 2.97 10.56 11.19
N LYS A 47 1.72 11.06 11.22
CA LYS A 47 0.51 10.22 11.30
C LYS A 47 -0.07 9.93 9.92
N VAL A 48 -0.03 10.90 9.00
CA VAL A 48 -0.62 10.82 7.67
C VAL A 48 0.44 11.07 6.60
N TYR A 49 1.10 10.00 6.16
CA TYR A 49 2.12 10.05 5.10
C TYR A 49 2.06 8.82 4.19
N PRO A 50 2.68 8.86 2.99
CA PRO A 50 2.52 7.81 1.99
C PRO A 50 2.84 6.39 2.50
N LEU A 51 3.94 6.19 3.24
CA LEU A 51 4.32 4.83 3.68
C LEU A 51 3.39 4.30 4.79
N LYS A 52 2.85 5.15 5.66
CA LYS A 52 1.88 4.71 6.69
C LYS A 52 0.55 4.31 6.08
N MET A 53 0.16 5.00 5.01
CA MET A 53 -1.12 4.84 4.35
C MET A 53 -1.09 3.90 3.14
N ALA A 54 0.08 3.33 2.83
CA ALA A 54 0.23 2.31 1.80
C ALA A 54 -0.35 0.95 2.27
N PRO A 55 -0.81 0.09 1.34
CA PRO A 55 -0.94 0.33 -0.09
C PRO A 55 -2.13 1.26 -0.43
N HIS A 56 -2.02 1.96 -1.55
CA HIS A 56 -3.09 2.82 -2.08
C HIS A 56 -3.90 2.07 -3.14
N SER A 57 -5.08 1.58 -2.75
CA SER A 57 -5.98 0.88 -3.66
C SER A 57 -6.66 1.83 -4.64
N THR A 58 -7.18 1.28 -5.73
CA THR A 58 -7.94 2.04 -6.75
C THR A 58 -9.10 2.79 -6.11
N ALA A 59 -9.85 2.14 -5.21
CA ALA A 59 -10.97 2.75 -4.50
C ALA A 59 -10.54 3.92 -3.60
N ALA A 60 -9.35 3.86 -3.00
CA ALA A 60 -8.82 4.95 -2.17
C ALA A 60 -8.38 6.14 -3.04
N VAL A 61 -7.71 5.89 -4.17
CA VAL A 61 -7.19 6.94 -5.05
C VAL A 61 -8.30 7.61 -5.87
N MET A 62 -9.29 6.86 -6.32
CA MET A 62 -10.41 7.36 -7.13
C MET A 62 -11.59 7.87 -6.29
N SER A 63 -11.51 7.82 -4.96
CA SER A 63 -12.54 8.38 -4.08
C SER A 63 -12.73 9.88 -4.35
N SER A 64 -13.98 10.35 -4.32
CA SER A 64 -14.30 11.78 -4.42
C SER A 64 -13.65 12.60 -3.31
N SER A 65 -13.58 12.06 -2.09
CA SER A 65 -12.86 12.65 -0.96
C SER A 65 -11.38 12.29 -0.97
N TRP A 66 -10.52 13.27 -0.69
CA TRP A 66 -9.08 13.06 -0.47
C TRP A 66 -8.59 13.91 0.69
N ASP A 67 -8.55 13.31 1.89
CA ASP A 67 -8.11 13.96 3.13
C ASP A 67 -6.71 13.48 3.51
N ARG A 68 -5.73 13.78 2.64
CA ARG A 68 -4.32 13.42 2.85
C ARG A 68 -3.44 14.60 2.47
N SER A 69 -2.39 14.84 3.26
CA SER A 69 -1.42 15.93 3.09
C SER A 69 -0.47 15.77 1.89
N TYR A 70 -0.72 14.79 1.03
CA TYR A 70 0.06 14.49 -0.16
C TYR A 70 -0.85 14.15 -1.33
N SER A 71 -0.37 14.31 -2.55
CA SER A 71 -1.19 14.18 -3.75
C SER A 71 -1.51 12.73 -4.12
N ARG A 72 -2.54 12.54 -4.95
CA ARG A 72 -2.90 11.23 -5.51
C ARG A 72 -1.82 10.69 -6.45
N GLU A 73 -1.13 11.58 -7.16
CA GLU A 73 -0.01 11.23 -8.02
C GLU A 73 1.14 10.68 -7.19
N LEU A 74 1.47 11.30 -6.04
CA LEU A 74 2.48 10.75 -5.15
C LEU A 74 2.07 9.38 -4.58
N ALA A 75 0.77 9.17 -4.36
CA ALA A 75 0.22 7.91 -3.87
C ALA A 75 0.29 6.78 -4.93
N ALA A 76 -0.13 7.06 -6.16
CA ALA A 76 -0.33 6.05 -7.19
C ALA A 76 0.85 5.94 -8.19
N PHE A 77 1.56 7.03 -8.46
CA PHE A 77 2.60 7.15 -9.48
C PHE A 77 3.88 7.81 -8.91
N PRO A 78 4.52 7.21 -7.87
CA PRO A 78 5.63 7.83 -7.15
C PRO A 78 6.95 7.90 -7.94
N ALA A 79 7.04 7.24 -9.09
CA ALA A 79 8.23 7.21 -9.93
C ALA A 79 7.85 7.24 -11.42
N PRO A 80 8.71 7.79 -12.32
CA PRO A 80 8.41 7.91 -13.75
C PRO A 80 8.15 6.58 -14.47
N PHE A 81 8.68 5.47 -13.93
CA PHE A 81 8.47 4.13 -14.47
C PHE A 81 7.15 3.49 -14.02
N VAL A 82 6.45 4.07 -13.04
CA VAL A 82 5.10 3.65 -12.65
C VAL A 82 4.11 4.45 -13.50
N ARG A 83 3.68 3.88 -14.61
CA ARG A 83 2.82 4.56 -15.61
C ARG A 83 1.40 3.98 -15.61
N PRO A 84 0.38 4.74 -16.03
CA PRO A 84 -0.99 4.25 -16.09
C PRO A 84 -1.16 2.97 -16.90
N GLU A 85 -0.42 2.80 -17.99
CA GLU A 85 -0.54 1.67 -18.92
C GLU A 85 -0.03 0.36 -18.31
N THR A 86 0.89 0.44 -17.35
CA THR A 86 1.51 -0.72 -16.68
C THR A 86 1.18 -0.76 -15.18
N LYS A 87 0.24 0.07 -14.72
CA LYS A 87 -0.07 0.23 -13.31
C LYS A 87 -0.72 -1.04 -12.75
N PHE A 88 0.00 -1.74 -11.89
CA PHE A 88 -0.59 -2.75 -11.03
C PHE A 88 -1.24 -2.09 -9.79
N TRP A 89 -2.51 -2.37 -9.57
CA TRP A 89 -3.28 -1.83 -8.46
C TRP A 89 -3.40 -2.82 -7.31
N PRO A 90 -3.05 -2.42 -6.07
CA PRO A 90 -3.50 -3.14 -4.87
C PRO A 90 -5.03 -3.15 -4.84
N SER A 91 -5.64 -4.33 -4.76
CA SER A 91 -7.11 -4.47 -4.76
C SER A 91 -7.74 -3.96 -3.47
N VAL A 92 -7.01 -4.04 -2.35
CA VAL A 92 -7.46 -3.63 -1.02
C VAL A 92 -6.42 -2.76 -0.31
N SER A 93 -6.86 -2.09 0.75
CA SER A 93 -5.99 -1.35 1.67
C SER A 93 -5.20 -2.30 2.57
N ARG A 94 -4.40 -1.76 3.50
CA ARG A 94 -3.58 -2.57 4.42
C ARG A 94 -4.44 -3.55 5.22
N ILE A 95 -4.01 -4.80 5.31
CA ILE A 95 -4.68 -5.86 6.07
C ILE A 95 -4.58 -5.58 7.58
N ASP A 96 -5.62 -5.95 8.33
CA ASP A 96 -5.58 -6.03 9.79
C ASP A 96 -5.25 -7.46 10.26
N ASP A 97 -3.98 -7.70 10.55
CA ASP A 97 -3.49 -9.03 10.94
C ASP A 97 -4.15 -9.52 12.25
N VAL A 98 -4.31 -8.62 13.24
CA VAL A 98 -4.80 -8.97 14.57
C VAL A 98 -6.30 -9.27 14.56
N TYR A 99 -7.07 -8.60 13.71
CA TYR A 99 -8.50 -8.85 13.61
C TYR A 99 -8.79 -10.27 13.10
N GLY A 100 -8.08 -10.73 12.07
CA GLY A 100 -8.27 -12.05 11.48
C GLY A 100 -8.02 -13.17 12.49
N ASP A 101 -6.91 -13.08 13.25
CA ASP A 101 -6.59 -14.05 14.30
C ASP A 101 -7.65 -14.12 15.41
N LYS A 102 -8.31 -13.00 15.71
CA LYS A 102 -9.37 -12.92 16.74
C LYS A 102 -10.73 -13.38 16.23
N ASN A 103 -10.98 -13.34 14.92
CA ASN A 103 -12.25 -13.66 14.28
C ASN A 103 -12.03 -14.69 13.18
N LEU A 104 -11.61 -15.89 13.58
CA LEU A 104 -11.17 -16.93 12.66
C LEU A 104 -12.32 -17.42 11.75
N VAL A 105 -12.25 -17.05 10.48
CA VAL A 105 -13.12 -17.52 9.41
C VAL A 105 -12.23 -18.14 8.34
N CYS A 106 -12.42 -19.43 8.06
CA CYS A 106 -11.60 -20.19 7.09
C CYS A 106 -12.44 -20.85 5.99
N THR A 107 -13.68 -20.40 5.83
CA THR A 107 -14.62 -20.81 4.80
C THR A 107 -15.25 -19.56 4.21
N CYS A 108 -15.73 -19.63 2.97
CA CYS A 108 -16.41 -18.51 2.35
C CYS A 108 -17.54 -18.00 3.26
N ALA A 109 -17.54 -16.71 3.53
CA ALA A 109 -18.63 -16.07 4.24
C ALA A 109 -19.91 -16.10 3.37
N PRO A 110 -21.11 -16.07 3.98
CA PRO A 110 -22.35 -15.95 3.22
C PRO A 110 -22.33 -14.73 2.29
N MET A 111 -22.92 -14.81 1.10
CA MET A 111 -22.86 -13.69 0.15
C MET A 111 -23.42 -12.38 0.73
N ASP A 112 -24.44 -12.48 1.59
CA ASP A 112 -25.07 -11.34 2.27
C ASP A 112 -24.16 -10.62 3.27
N SER A 113 -23.05 -11.25 3.66
CA SER A 113 -22.07 -10.65 4.58
C SER A 113 -21.02 -9.80 3.87
N TYR A 114 -20.91 -9.89 2.54
CA TYR A 114 -20.10 -8.96 1.78
C TYR A 114 -20.86 -7.64 1.61
N PRO A 115 -20.20 -6.49 1.83
CA PRO A 115 -20.84 -5.21 1.56
C PRO A 115 -21.28 -5.18 0.09
N SER A 116 -22.54 -4.78 -0.16
CA SER A 116 -23.00 -4.53 -1.52
C SER A 116 -22.08 -3.53 -2.19
N LEU A 117 -21.85 -3.67 -3.50
CA LEU A 117 -21.01 -2.76 -4.29
C LEU A 117 -21.60 -1.34 -4.41
N ASP A 118 -22.48 -0.94 -3.50
CA ASP A 118 -23.11 0.37 -3.47
C ASP A 118 -22.07 1.44 -3.10
N VAL A 119 -21.83 2.29 -4.09
CA VAL A 119 -20.94 3.45 -4.08
C VAL A 119 -21.50 4.50 -3.12
N GLY A 120 -21.39 4.31 -1.80
CA GLY A 120 -21.96 5.29 -0.88
C GLY A 120 -21.65 5.20 0.62
N SER A 121 -21.20 4.08 1.18
CA SER A 121 -21.01 4.00 2.63
C SER A 121 -19.58 4.38 3.07
N HIS A 122 -19.51 5.44 3.88
CA HIS A 122 -18.33 5.84 4.64
C HIS A 122 -18.07 4.82 5.76
N GLN A 123 -17.40 3.70 5.45
CA GLN A 123 -16.65 2.93 6.46
C GLN A 123 -15.21 3.44 6.50
N ASP A 124 -14.62 3.52 7.69
CA ASP A 124 -13.22 3.90 7.89
C ASP A 124 -12.30 2.98 7.07
N LYS A 125 -11.90 3.44 5.88
CA LYS A 125 -11.17 2.69 4.85
C LYS A 125 -9.68 2.57 5.15
N SER A 126 -9.27 2.66 6.41
CA SER A 126 -7.85 2.60 6.76
C SER A 126 -7.32 1.16 6.77
N ARG A 127 -8.19 0.15 6.97
CA ARG A 127 -7.80 -1.27 7.01
C ARG A 127 -8.81 -2.16 6.29
N ALA A 128 -8.28 -3.08 5.50
CA ALA A 128 -9.06 -4.12 4.86
C ALA A 128 -9.19 -5.32 5.81
N THR A 129 -10.42 -5.72 6.09
CA THR A 129 -10.71 -6.99 6.76
C THR A 129 -10.85 -8.05 5.69
N VAL A 130 -9.94 -9.03 5.68
CA VAL A 130 -10.14 -10.27 4.93
C VAL A 130 -11.05 -11.13 5.80
N VAL A 131 -12.26 -11.39 5.32
CA VAL A 131 -13.22 -12.35 5.90
C VAL A 131 -13.14 -13.64 5.11
#